data_AF-A0A257M9B2-F1
#
_entry.id   AF-A0A257M9B2-F1
#
_cell.length_a   1.000
_cell.length_b   1.000
_cell.length_c   1.000
_cell.angle_alpha   90.00
_cell.angle_beta   90.00
_cell.angle_gamma   90.00
#
_symmetry.space_group_name_H-M   'P 1'
#
loop_
_entity.id
_entity.type
_entity.pdbx_description
1 polymer ?
#
loop_
_entity_poly.entity_id
_entity_poly.type
_entity_poly.pdbx_seq_one_letter_code
_entity_poly.pdbx_strand_id
1 'polypeptide(L)'
;MKFHLEASLRLSSDASGAEAAVSDFFKGAVPLLQKGAPEGQGARITAWKLAGNRIDLVIDSDRYVRAHDALLRLRRPLSELLGKQFRIGVRGLDITKFDIEVQSERSIAHKIPYVRDIRFEGGRLYLSLDVGPEGTLGQSEIENRIPDRIISLLEEKLQSGYGGKTEHWELLWESAARQPKFNRDPTEEMQKEGWIKHGSSRG
;
A
#
# COMPACT_ATOMS: atom_id res chain seq x y z
N MET A 1 6.18 -10.66 -0.52
CA MET A 1 5.03 -9.93 0.06
C MET A 1 3.77 -10.67 -0.31
N LYS A 2 2.89 -10.93 0.66
CA LYS A 2 1.60 -11.58 0.45
C LYS A 2 0.50 -10.70 1.04
N PHE A 3 -0.66 -10.75 0.43
CA PHE A 3 -1.84 -10.03 0.89
C PHE A 3 -2.99 -11.02 1.03
N HIS A 4 -3.76 -10.84 2.09
CA HIS A 4 -4.96 -11.59 2.37
C HIS A 4 -6.10 -10.60 2.61
N LEU A 5 -7.18 -10.71 1.85
CA LEU A 5 -8.30 -9.79 1.88
C LEU A 5 -9.61 -10.57 1.95
N GLU A 6 -10.43 -10.24 2.94
CA GLU A 6 -11.82 -10.68 3.05
C GLU A 6 -12.73 -9.48 2.81
N ALA A 7 -13.63 -9.62 1.86
CA ALA A 7 -14.53 -8.55 1.47
C ALA A 7 -15.92 -9.07 1.11
N SER A 8 -16.88 -8.14 1.14
CA SER A 8 -18.26 -8.39 0.79
C SER A 8 -18.73 -7.37 -0.24
N LEU A 9 -19.33 -7.83 -1.33
CA LEU A 9 -20.00 -6.98 -2.32
C LEU A 9 -21.48 -6.90 -1.98
N ARG A 10 -22.01 -5.68 -1.85
CA ARG A 10 -23.44 -5.43 -1.60
C ARG A 10 -24.20 -5.32 -2.93
N LEU A 11 -25.25 -6.11 -3.08
CA LEU A 11 -26.12 -6.13 -4.26
C LEU A 11 -27.42 -5.36 -4.02
N SER A 12 -28.07 -4.94 -5.10
CA SER A 12 -29.36 -4.22 -5.02
C SER A 12 -30.55 -5.09 -4.64
N SER A 13 -30.46 -6.40 -4.85
CA SER A 13 -31.54 -7.36 -4.64
C SER A 13 -30.95 -8.73 -4.33
N ASP A 14 -31.81 -9.66 -3.90
CA ASP A 14 -31.44 -11.06 -3.74
C ASP A 14 -30.96 -11.64 -5.06
N ALA A 15 -29.77 -12.26 -5.02
CA ALA A 15 -29.11 -12.86 -6.17
C ALA A 15 -29.02 -14.37 -6.05
N SER A 16 -29.74 -15.01 -5.13
CA SER A 16 -29.74 -16.48 -4.95
C SER A 16 -29.96 -17.25 -6.26
N GLY A 17 -30.78 -16.72 -7.18
CA GLY A 17 -30.99 -17.31 -8.52
C GLY A 17 -29.81 -17.17 -9.50
N ALA A 18 -28.78 -16.39 -9.16
CA ALA A 18 -27.60 -16.13 -9.98
C ALA A 18 -26.36 -16.95 -9.54
N GLU A 19 -26.50 -17.84 -8.54
CA GLU A 19 -25.38 -18.58 -7.95
C GLU A 19 -24.55 -19.35 -9.00
N ALA A 20 -25.21 -20.03 -9.94
CA ALA A 20 -24.55 -20.75 -11.02
C ALA A 20 -23.72 -19.81 -11.92
N ALA A 21 -24.28 -18.67 -12.32
CA ALA A 21 -23.59 -17.70 -13.17
C ALA A 21 -22.41 -17.03 -12.45
N VAL A 22 -22.55 -16.76 -11.14
CA VAL A 22 -21.46 -16.24 -10.30
C VAL A 22 -20.34 -17.28 -10.13
N SER A 23 -20.70 -18.55 -9.96
CA SER A 23 -19.74 -19.66 -9.89
C SER A 23 -18.92 -19.78 -11.17
N ASP A 24 -19.58 -19.74 -12.32
CA ASP A 24 -18.91 -19.83 -13.62
C ASP A 24 -18.06 -18.58 -13.91
N PHE A 25 -18.52 -17.40 -13.47
CA PHE A 25 -17.74 -16.18 -13.53
C PHE A 25 -16.43 -16.30 -12.75
N PHE A 26 -16.47 -16.78 -11.49
CA PHE A 26 -15.26 -16.88 -10.68
C PHE A 26 -14.29 -17.96 -11.20
N LYS A 27 -14.78 -19.06 -11.78
CA LYS A 27 -13.94 -20.03 -12.50
C LYS A 27 -13.25 -19.40 -13.71
N GLY A 28 -13.97 -18.56 -14.46
CA GLY A 28 -13.45 -17.83 -15.62
C GLY A 28 -12.60 -16.59 -15.29
N ALA A 29 -12.56 -16.16 -14.02
CA ALA A 29 -11.87 -14.94 -13.61
C ALA A 29 -10.35 -15.11 -13.41
N VAL A 30 -9.83 -16.34 -13.41
CA VAL A 30 -8.39 -16.61 -13.19
C VAL A 30 -7.47 -15.82 -14.15
N PRO A 31 -7.73 -15.78 -15.48
CA PRO A 31 -6.89 -15.01 -16.40
C PRO A 31 -6.93 -13.49 -16.12
N LEU A 32 -8.05 -12.98 -15.61
CA LEU A 32 -8.20 -11.56 -15.26
C LEU A 32 -7.32 -11.18 -14.05
N LEU A 33 -7.22 -12.10 -13.08
CA LEU A 33 -6.46 -11.92 -11.84
C LEU A 33 -4.96 -12.18 -12.00
N GLN A 34 -4.55 -12.87 -13.07
CA GLN A 34 -3.15 -13.08 -13.45
C GLN A 34 -2.64 -12.04 -14.45
N LYS A 35 -3.54 -11.25 -15.06
CA LYS A 35 -3.16 -10.23 -16.05
C LYS A 35 -2.22 -9.18 -15.43
N GLY A 36 -1.00 -9.10 -15.94
CA GLY A 36 0.04 -8.18 -15.46
C GLY A 36 0.97 -8.78 -14.39
N ALA A 37 0.78 -10.05 -14.02
CA ALA A 37 1.72 -10.81 -13.23
C ALA A 37 2.53 -11.80 -14.10
N PRO A 38 3.74 -12.18 -13.68
CA PRO A 38 4.46 -13.32 -14.24
C PRO A 38 3.66 -14.63 -14.09
N GLU A 39 4.04 -15.65 -14.85
CA GLU A 39 3.40 -16.96 -14.78
C GLU A 39 3.46 -17.55 -13.36
N GLY A 40 2.33 -18.04 -12.87
CA GLY A 40 2.20 -18.56 -11.50
C GLY A 40 2.10 -17.50 -10.39
N GLN A 41 2.10 -16.21 -10.74
CA GLN A 41 1.98 -15.08 -9.81
C GLN A 41 0.68 -14.30 -10.07
N GLY A 42 0.27 -13.47 -9.11
CA GLY A 42 -0.94 -12.63 -9.15
C GLY A 42 -1.90 -12.89 -8.00
N ALA A 43 -3.18 -12.63 -8.26
CA ALA A 43 -4.26 -12.82 -7.29
C ALA A 43 -5.04 -14.11 -7.55
N ARG A 44 -5.55 -14.71 -6.48
CA ARG A 44 -6.45 -15.87 -6.53
C ARG A 44 -7.59 -15.69 -5.55
N ILE A 45 -8.77 -16.17 -5.94
CA ILE A 45 -9.92 -16.25 -5.04
C ILE A 45 -9.82 -17.60 -4.35
N THR A 46 -9.66 -17.61 -3.03
CA THR A 46 -9.56 -18.85 -2.24
C THR A 46 -10.91 -19.36 -1.80
N ALA A 47 -11.86 -18.46 -1.54
CA ALA A 47 -13.22 -18.80 -1.20
C ALA A 47 -14.17 -17.69 -1.65
N TRP A 48 -15.40 -18.05 -1.97
CA TRP A 48 -16.50 -17.12 -2.15
C TRP A 48 -17.80 -17.75 -1.68
N LYS A 49 -18.76 -16.93 -1.29
CA LYS A 49 -20.09 -17.35 -0.89
C LYS A 49 -21.11 -16.30 -1.30
N LEU A 50 -22.21 -16.74 -1.89
CA LEU A 50 -23.36 -15.89 -2.13
C LEU A 50 -24.38 -16.10 -1.01
N ALA A 51 -24.80 -15.01 -0.37
CA ALA A 51 -25.79 -15.02 0.70
C ALA A 51 -26.82 -13.90 0.44
N GLY A 52 -27.94 -14.26 -0.18
CA GLY A 52 -29.01 -13.32 -0.49
C GLY A 52 -28.54 -12.20 -1.43
N ASN A 53 -28.44 -10.98 -0.89
CA ASN A 53 -27.98 -9.78 -1.59
C ASN A 53 -26.49 -9.44 -1.34
N ARG A 54 -25.69 -10.40 -0.86
CA ARG A 54 -24.27 -10.20 -0.54
C ARG A 54 -23.41 -11.30 -1.15
N ILE A 55 -22.26 -10.92 -1.70
CA ILE A 55 -21.22 -11.86 -2.15
C ILE A 55 -20.00 -11.66 -1.28
N ASP A 56 -19.70 -12.64 -0.44
CA ASP A 56 -18.49 -12.69 0.37
C ASP A 56 -17.38 -13.37 -0.44
N LEU A 57 -16.16 -12.84 -0.35
CA LEU A 57 -15.02 -13.31 -1.12
C LEU A 57 -13.72 -13.15 -0.34
N VAL A 58 -12.84 -14.13 -0.51
CA VAL A 58 -11.51 -14.17 0.08
C VAL A 58 -10.49 -14.20 -1.06
N ILE A 59 -9.59 -13.22 -1.05
CA ILE A 59 -8.56 -13.05 -2.07
C ILE A 59 -7.20 -13.14 -1.39
N ASP A 60 -6.38 -14.07 -1.88
CA ASP A 60 -4.95 -14.10 -1.62
C ASP A 60 -4.21 -13.54 -2.83
N SER A 61 -3.16 -12.76 -2.59
CA SER A 61 -2.36 -12.24 -3.69
C SER A 61 -0.92 -11.93 -3.31
N ASP A 62 -0.13 -11.60 -4.32
CA ASP A 62 1.25 -11.15 -4.20
C ASP A 62 1.42 -9.67 -4.61
N ARG A 63 2.68 -9.25 -4.80
CA ARG A 63 3.04 -7.87 -5.14
C ARG A 63 2.60 -7.41 -6.53
N TYR A 64 2.34 -8.33 -7.47
CA TYR A 64 2.08 -7.99 -8.87
C TYR A 64 0.62 -7.59 -9.09
N VAL A 65 -0.31 -8.36 -8.53
CA VAL A 65 -1.74 -8.03 -8.55
C VAL A 65 -2.23 -8.02 -7.11
N ARG A 66 -2.17 -6.86 -6.46
CA ARG A 66 -2.53 -6.70 -5.04
C ARG A 66 -4.02 -6.97 -4.81
N ALA A 67 -4.37 -7.43 -3.62
CA ALA A 67 -5.71 -7.95 -3.31
C ALA A 67 -6.83 -6.91 -3.52
N HIS A 68 -6.59 -5.63 -3.19
CA HIS A 68 -7.56 -4.56 -3.43
C HIS A 68 -7.75 -4.26 -4.92
N ASP A 69 -6.69 -4.28 -5.72
CA ASP A 69 -6.79 -4.08 -7.17
C ASP A 69 -7.50 -5.26 -7.84
N ALA A 70 -7.20 -6.49 -7.40
CA ALA A 70 -7.91 -7.70 -7.83
C ALA A 70 -9.43 -7.60 -7.58
N LEU A 71 -9.82 -7.16 -6.39
CA LEU A 71 -11.22 -6.93 -6.02
C LEU A 71 -11.89 -5.89 -6.93
N LEU A 72 -11.23 -4.77 -7.20
CA LEU A 72 -11.76 -3.73 -8.09
C LEU A 72 -11.88 -4.23 -9.55
N ARG A 73 -10.96 -5.08 -10.00
CA ARG A 73 -11.02 -5.73 -11.33
C ARG A 73 -12.20 -6.68 -11.45
N LEU A 74 -12.56 -7.41 -10.39
CA LEU A 74 -13.70 -8.33 -10.37
C LEU A 74 -15.03 -7.57 -10.37
N ARG A 75 -15.10 -6.43 -9.68
CA ARG A 75 -16.35 -5.67 -9.49
C ARG A 75 -17.01 -5.26 -10.81
N ARG A 76 -16.25 -4.75 -11.77
CA ARG A 76 -16.80 -4.23 -13.05
C ARG A 76 -17.45 -5.35 -13.89
N PRO A 77 -16.74 -6.43 -14.26
CA PRO A 77 -17.34 -7.53 -15.03
C PRO A 77 -18.48 -8.24 -14.27
N LEU A 78 -18.35 -8.42 -12.96
CA LEU A 78 -19.41 -9.01 -12.15
C LEU A 78 -20.69 -8.17 -12.16
N SER A 79 -20.55 -6.83 -12.06
CA SER A 79 -21.69 -5.92 -12.15
C SER A 79 -22.35 -5.94 -13.53
N GLU A 80 -21.57 -6.13 -14.60
CA GLU A 80 -22.10 -6.23 -15.96
C GLU A 80 -22.88 -7.54 -16.17
N LEU A 81 -22.34 -8.66 -15.69
CA LEU A 81 -23.00 -9.97 -15.73
C LEU A 81 -24.33 -9.95 -14.98
N LEU A 82 -24.31 -9.50 -13.72
CA LEU A 82 -25.49 -9.43 -12.87
C LEU A 82 -26.53 -8.44 -13.42
N GLY A 83 -26.07 -7.30 -13.96
CA GLY A 83 -26.94 -6.28 -14.52
C GLY A 83 -27.66 -6.73 -15.80
N LYS A 84 -26.96 -7.43 -16.71
CA LYS A 84 -27.54 -7.89 -17.98
C LYS A 84 -28.46 -9.09 -17.82
N GLN A 85 -28.05 -10.09 -17.04
CA GLN A 85 -28.78 -11.36 -16.93
C GLN A 85 -29.87 -11.33 -15.86
N PHE A 86 -29.61 -10.67 -14.73
CA PHE A 86 -30.47 -10.74 -13.54
C PHE A 86 -31.07 -9.38 -13.13
N ARG A 87 -30.70 -8.29 -13.82
CA ARG A 87 -31.08 -6.91 -13.46
C ARG A 87 -30.65 -6.50 -12.04
N ILE A 88 -29.56 -7.08 -11.55
CA ILE A 88 -29.01 -6.82 -10.20
C ILE A 88 -27.76 -5.95 -10.33
N GLY A 89 -27.67 -4.88 -9.54
CA GLY A 89 -26.51 -3.99 -9.50
C GLY A 89 -25.64 -4.21 -8.27
N VAL A 90 -24.32 -4.00 -8.41
CA VAL A 90 -23.37 -3.99 -7.28
C VAL A 90 -23.30 -2.57 -6.70
N ARG A 91 -23.85 -2.39 -5.50
CA ARG A 91 -24.05 -1.08 -4.84
C ARG A 91 -22.85 -0.60 -4.04
N GLY A 92 -22.09 -1.52 -3.46
CA GLY A 92 -20.98 -1.14 -2.59
C GLY A 92 -20.08 -2.31 -2.27
N LEU A 93 -19.00 -1.98 -1.56
CA LEU A 93 -17.97 -2.88 -1.10
C LEU A 93 -17.77 -2.66 0.39
N ASP A 94 -17.68 -3.73 1.16
CA ASP A 94 -17.25 -3.71 2.55
C ASP A 94 -16.02 -4.62 2.70
N ILE A 95 -15.04 -4.24 3.50
CA ILE A 95 -13.86 -5.06 3.80
C ILE A 95 -13.88 -5.40 5.27
N THR A 96 -13.82 -6.69 5.58
CA THR A 96 -13.84 -7.20 6.95
C THR A 96 -12.43 -7.45 7.46
N LYS A 97 -11.51 -7.84 6.58
CA LYS A 97 -10.13 -8.15 6.94
C LYS A 97 -9.17 -7.84 5.80
N PHE A 98 -8.04 -7.25 6.13
CA PHE A 98 -6.96 -7.01 5.18
C PHE A 98 -5.63 -7.11 5.91
N ASP A 99 -4.95 -8.23 5.68
CA ASP A 99 -3.62 -8.51 6.22
C ASP A 99 -2.54 -8.45 5.13
N ILE A 100 -1.37 -7.97 5.53
CA ILE A 100 -0.18 -7.85 4.69
C ILE A 100 0.97 -8.56 5.38
N GLU A 101 1.62 -9.47 4.65
CA GLU A 101 2.81 -10.20 5.11
C GLU A 101 4.02 -9.79 4.28
N VAL A 102 5.07 -9.33 4.96
CA VAL A 102 6.31 -8.85 4.35
C VAL A 102 7.50 -9.54 4.98
N GLN A 103 8.44 -10.00 4.16
CA GLN A 103 9.73 -10.47 4.69
C GLN A 103 10.52 -9.25 5.15
N SER A 104 10.98 -9.26 6.40
CA SER A 104 11.73 -8.17 6.99
C SER A 104 12.71 -8.72 8.01
N GLU A 105 13.90 -8.13 8.07
CA GLU A 105 14.88 -8.43 9.12
C GLU A 105 14.68 -7.56 10.36
N ARG A 106 13.81 -6.54 10.29
CA ARG A 106 13.63 -5.52 11.32
C ARG A 106 12.16 -5.29 11.65
N SER A 107 11.89 -4.97 12.91
CA SER A 107 10.58 -4.50 13.35
C SER A 107 10.40 -3.01 13.09
N ILE A 108 9.14 -2.56 13.04
CA ILE A 108 8.79 -1.15 12.88
C ILE A 108 8.11 -0.67 14.16
N ALA A 109 8.75 0.25 14.87
CA ALA A 109 8.20 0.82 16.11
C ALA A 109 7.22 1.99 15.86
N HIS A 110 7.23 2.56 14.66
CA HIS A 110 6.42 3.74 14.34
C HIS A 110 5.00 3.37 13.93
N LYS A 111 4.02 4.14 14.42
CA LYS A 111 2.63 4.06 13.98
C LYS A 111 2.54 4.35 12.47
N ILE A 112 1.87 3.49 11.73
CA ILE A 112 1.56 3.67 10.31
C ILE A 112 0.07 4.04 10.21
N PRO A 113 -0.30 5.10 9.47
CA PRO A 113 -1.70 5.45 9.25
C PRO A 113 -2.48 4.28 8.62
N TYR A 114 -3.76 4.14 8.98
CA TYR A 114 -4.67 3.09 8.48
C TYR A 114 -4.24 1.65 8.81
N VAL A 115 -3.27 1.47 9.70
CA VAL A 115 -2.84 0.16 10.21
C VAL A 115 -3.30 0.04 11.65
N ARG A 116 -4.01 -1.05 11.95
CA ARG A 116 -4.52 -1.35 13.29
C ARG A 116 -3.44 -1.99 14.15
N ASP A 117 -2.72 -2.96 13.59
CA ASP A 117 -1.72 -3.74 14.32
C ASP A 117 -0.53 -4.08 13.43
N ILE A 118 0.67 -4.14 14.04
CA ILE A 118 1.92 -4.53 13.39
C ILE A 118 2.63 -5.52 14.31
N ARG A 119 2.85 -6.74 13.81
CA ARG A 119 3.57 -7.80 14.52
C ARG A 119 4.81 -8.21 13.76
N PHE A 120 5.88 -8.48 14.49
CA PHE A 120 7.15 -8.95 13.92
C PHE A 120 7.52 -10.28 14.57
N GLU A 121 7.45 -11.36 13.79
CA GLU A 121 7.71 -12.71 14.25
C GLU A 121 8.41 -13.52 13.16
N GLY A 122 9.48 -14.25 13.52
CA GLY A 122 10.14 -15.19 12.59
C GLY A 122 10.73 -14.57 11.31
N GLY A 123 11.23 -13.33 11.37
CA GLY A 123 11.77 -12.63 10.18
C GLY A 123 10.68 -12.17 9.20
N ARG A 124 9.44 -12.03 9.69
CA ARG A 124 8.30 -11.54 8.91
C ARG A 124 7.56 -10.48 9.69
N LEU A 125 7.10 -9.49 8.95
CA LEU A 125 6.24 -8.42 9.43
C LEU A 125 4.81 -8.71 8.96
N TYR A 126 3.90 -8.72 9.92
CA TYR A 126 2.47 -8.90 9.71
C TYR A 126 1.77 -7.59 10.04
N LEU A 127 1.07 -7.02 9.08
CA LEU A 127 0.29 -5.80 9.25
C LEU A 127 -1.18 -6.14 9.07
N SER A 128 -2.01 -5.73 10.02
CA SER A 128 -3.47 -5.77 9.89
C SER A 128 -3.98 -4.36 9.68
N LEU A 129 -4.59 -4.11 8.52
CA LEU A 129 -5.14 -2.80 8.21
C LEU A 129 -6.41 -2.52 9.02
N ASP A 130 -6.67 -1.24 9.25
CA ASP A 130 -7.80 -0.79 10.05
C ASP A 130 -9.10 -0.74 9.22
N VAL A 131 -9.66 -1.92 8.97
CA VAL A 131 -10.87 -2.15 8.17
C VAL A 131 -12.08 -2.51 9.05
N GLY A 132 -13.28 -2.50 8.47
CA GLY A 132 -14.54 -2.84 9.13
C GLY A 132 -15.44 -1.63 9.40
N PRO A 133 -16.58 -1.81 10.09
CA PRO A 133 -17.60 -0.76 10.25
C PRO A 133 -17.09 0.51 10.96
N GLU A 134 -16.16 0.34 11.89
CA GLU A 134 -15.51 1.43 12.65
C GLU A 134 -14.08 1.69 12.18
N GLY A 135 -13.62 0.99 11.14
CA GLY A 135 -12.28 1.12 10.61
C GLY A 135 -12.12 2.35 9.71
N THR A 136 -10.89 2.85 9.61
CA THR A 136 -10.54 3.99 8.75
C THR A 136 -10.40 3.65 7.26
N LEU A 137 -10.30 2.36 6.89
CA LEU A 137 -10.27 1.89 5.51
C LEU A 137 -11.64 1.35 5.07
N GLY A 138 -12.38 2.16 4.32
CA GLY A 138 -13.62 1.79 3.67
C GLY A 138 -13.50 1.67 2.15
N GLN A 139 -14.64 1.66 1.46
CA GLN A 139 -14.69 1.59 0.00
C GLN A 139 -13.91 2.73 -0.68
N SER A 140 -14.03 3.95 -0.18
CA SER A 140 -13.34 5.14 -0.72
C SER A 140 -11.83 4.95 -0.72
N GLU A 141 -11.26 4.51 0.40
CA GLU A 141 -9.82 4.39 0.59
C GLU A 141 -9.23 3.31 -0.34
N ILE A 142 -10.01 2.26 -0.58
CA ILE A 142 -9.67 1.16 -1.48
C ILE A 142 -9.68 1.60 -2.94
N GLU A 143 -10.72 2.33 -3.35
CA GLU A 143 -10.81 2.92 -4.70
C GLU A 143 -9.69 3.95 -4.93
N ASN A 144 -9.34 4.72 -3.90
CA ASN A 144 -8.26 5.71 -3.91
C ASN A 144 -6.86 5.10 -3.73
N ARG A 145 -6.72 3.77 -3.75
CA ARG A 145 -5.44 3.05 -3.66
C ARG A 145 -4.61 3.42 -2.42
N ILE A 146 -5.27 3.66 -1.28
CA ILE A 146 -4.60 3.87 0.01
C ILE A 146 -3.69 2.69 0.38
N PRO A 147 -4.07 1.40 0.19
CA PRO A 147 -3.18 0.28 0.50
C PRO A 147 -1.83 0.37 -0.22
N ASP A 148 -1.81 0.89 -1.45
CA ASP A 148 -0.58 1.06 -2.21
C ASP A 148 0.36 2.08 -1.57
N ARG A 149 -0.18 3.18 -1.04
CA ARG A 149 0.58 4.19 -0.32
C ARG A 149 1.13 3.67 1.01
N ILE A 150 0.36 2.83 1.70
CA ILE A 150 0.82 2.17 2.94
C ILE A 150 2.01 1.26 2.64
N ILE A 151 1.94 0.48 1.55
CA ILE A 151 3.03 -0.39 1.09
C ILE A 151 4.27 0.44 0.74
N SER A 152 4.13 1.52 -0.02
CA SER A 152 5.27 2.38 -0.37
C SER A 152 5.91 3.02 0.87
N LEU A 153 5.12 3.51 1.82
CA LEU A 153 5.62 4.03 3.09
C LEU A 153 6.32 2.95 3.92
N LEU A 154 5.80 1.71 3.87
CA LEU A 154 6.40 0.57 4.54
C LEU A 154 7.77 0.24 3.93
N GLU A 155 7.85 0.13 2.61
CA GLU A 155 9.09 -0.12 1.87
C GLU A 155 10.13 0.98 2.14
N GLU A 156 9.72 2.25 2.12
CA GLU A 156 10.58 3.39 2.45
C GLU A 156 11.15 3.27 3.88
N LYS A 157 10.33 2.92 4.87
CA LYS A 157 10.78 2.75 6.26
C LYS A 157 11.71 1.54 6.43
N LEU A 158 11.47 0.47 5.68
CA LEU A 158 12.37 -0.69 5.65
C LEU A 158 13.71 -0.35 4.99
N GLN A 159 13.69 0.45 3.93
CA GLN A 159 14.89 0.96 3.25
C GLN A 159 15.65 2.02 4.05
N SER A 160 14.97 2.84 4.85
CA SER A 160 15.58 3.87 5.71
C SER A 160 16.53 3.31 6.77
N GLY A 161 16.56 1.98 6.95
CA GLY A 161 17.58 1.27 7.70
C GLY A 161 18.93 1.14 7.00
N TYR A 162 19.01 1.40 5.70
CA TYR A 162 20.22 1.54 4.88
C TYR A 162 20.53 3.03 4.73
N GLY A 163 21.56 3.53 5.43
CA GLY A 163 22.11 4.87 5.20
C GLY A 163 21.46 5.98 6.04
N GLY A 164 21.47 5.84 7.37
CA GLY A 164 21.30 7.00 8.23
C GLY A 164 22.40 8.03 7.95
N LYS A 165 22.06 9.11 7.24
CA LYS A 165 22.73 10.42 7.14
C LYS A 165 24.24 10.43 7.45
N THR A 166 25.00 9.54 6.86
CA THR A 166 26.39 9.86 6.53
C THR A 166 26.26 10.48 5.15
N GLU A 167 26.70 11.73 4.99
CA GLU A 167 26.63 12.39 3.70
C GLU A 167 27.20 11.43 2.64
N HIS A 168 26.39 11.08 1.65
CA HIS A 168 26.88 10.38 0.48
C HIS A 168 27.72 11.38 -0.31
N TRP A 169 28.98 11.52 0.11
CA TRP A 169 29.94 12.40 -0.50
C TRP A 169 30.96 11.54 -1.24
N GLU A 170 31.06 11.78 -2.55
CA GLU A 170 32.05 11.14 -3.41
C GLU A 170 32.94 12.24 -3.97
N LEU A 171 34.24 12.20 -3.64
CA LEU A 171 35.21 13.16 -4.13
C LEU A 171 35.43 12.92 -5.62
N LEU A 172 34.87 13.77 -6.47
CA LEU A 172 35.11 13.69 -7.91
C LEU A 172 36.50 14.23 -8.28
N TRP A 173 36.95 15.28 -7.60
CA TRP A 173 38.24 15.92 -7.85
C TRP A 173 38.63 16.86 -6.71
N GLU A 174 39.89 16.82 -6.29
CA GLU A 174 40.46 17.71 -5.26
C GLU A 174 41.74 18.37 -5.79
N SER A 175 41.90 19.67 -5.51
CA SER A 175 43.12 20.39 -5.85
C SER A 175 44.25 20.05 -4.88
N ALA A 176 45.52 20.16 -5.32
CA ALA A 176 46.66 20.01 -4.41
C ALA A 176 46.58 20.96 -3.21
N ALA A 177 46.91 20.45 -2.02
CA ALA A 177 46.90 21.21 -0.78
C ALA A 177 47.75 22.49 -0.90
N ARG A 178 47.16 23.64 -0.55
CA ARG A 178 47.83 24.94 -0.52
C ARG A 178 48.09 25.35 0.91
N GLN A 179 49.20 26.07 1.14
CA GLN A 179 49.46 26.64 2.45
C GLN A 179 48.42 27.74 2.76
N PRO A 180 47.66 27.63 3.86
CA PRO A 180 46.70 28.65 4.25
C PRO A 180 47.45 29.92 4.70
N LYS A 181 47.24 31.03 3.98
CA LYS A 181 47.85 32.34 4.30
C LYS A 181 47.12 33.08 5.42
N PHE A 182 45.93 32.61 5.78
CA PHE A 182 45.02 33.23 6.73
C PHE A 182 44.30 32.13 7.51
N ASN A 183 44.20 32.29 8.82
CA ASN A 183 43.73 31.26 9.75
C ASN A 183 42.75 31.78 10.80
N ARG A 184 42.26 33.02 10.67
CA ARG A 184 41.24 33.59 11.55
C ARG A 184 39.84 33.30 10.98
N ASP A 185 38.82 33.37 11.82
CA ASP A 185 37.44 33.29 11.35
C ASP A 185 37.11 34.51 10.49
N PRO A 186 36.75 34.33 9.20
CA PRO A 186 36.43 35.45 8.32
C PRO A 186 35.23 36.26 8.84
N THR A 187 34.25 35.62 9.49
CA THR A 187 33.04 36.26 10.00
C THR A 187 33.38 37.26 11.10
N GLU A 188 34.22 36.87 12.06
CA GLU A 188 34.62 37.74 13.16
C GLU A 188 35.44 38.95 12.69
N GLU A 189 36.39 38.75 11.78
CA GLU A 189 37.23 39.84 11.27
C GLU A 189 36.40 40.82 10.43
N MET A 190 35.47 40.32 9.61
CA MET A 190 34.55 41.17 8.84
C MET A 190 33.61 41.98 9.74
N GLN A 191 33.21 41.47 10.90
CA GLN A 191 32.43 42.26 11.88
C GLN A 191 33.29 43.35 12.53
N LYS A 192 34.53 43.04 12.92
CA LYS A 192 35.46 43.99 13.56
C LYS A 192 35.82 45.14 12.61
N GLU A 193 36.09 44.83 11.35
CA GLU A 193 36.38 45.81 10.30
C GLU A 193 35.12 46.54 9.79
N GLY A 194 33.94 46.18 10.32
CA GLY A 194 32.67 46.83 10.00
C GLY A 194 32.11 46.49 8.62
N TRP A 195 32.62 45.44 7.98
CA TRP A 195 32.18 44.98 6.66
C TRP A 195 30.80 44.33 6.71
N ILE A 196 30.44 43.72 7.84
CA ILE A 196 29.12 43.10 8.06
C ILE A 196 28.56 43.46 9.44
N LYS A 197 27.24 43.38 9.57
CA LYS A 197 26.50 43.51 10.83
C LYS A 197 25.40 42.46 10.88
N HIS A 198 25.08 41.96 12.07
CA HIS A 198 23.96 41.05 12.23
C HIS A 198 22.63 41.75 11.91
N GLY A 199 21.83 41.12 11.06
CA GLY A 199 20.45 41.53 10.81
C GLY A 199 19.55 41.24 12.00
N SER A 200 18.34 41.81 11.98
CA SER A 200 17.31 41.59 13.02
C SER A 200 16.63 40.23 12.95
N SER A 201 16.90 39.43 11.91
CA SER A 201 16.37 38.08 11.72
C SER A 201 17.47 37.04 11.88
N ARG A 202 17.10 35.78 12.07
CA ARG A 202 18.05 34.67 12.18
C ARG A 202 18.58 34.28 10.79
N GLY A 203 19.84 34.61 10.54
CA GLY A 203 20.61 34.33 9.32
C GLY A 203 21.83 35.22 9.22
#